data_AF-A0A5J4WQY1-F1
#
_entry.id   AF-A0A5J4WQY1-F1
#
_cell.length_a   1.000
_cell.length_b   1.000
_cell.length_c   1.000
_cell.angle_alpha   90.00
_cell.angle_beta   90.00
_cell.angle_gamma   90.00
#
_symmetry.space_group_name_H-M   'P 1'
#
loop_
_entity.id
_entity.type
_entity.pdbx_description
1 polymer ?
#
loop_
_entity_poly.entity_id
_entity_poly.type
_entity_poly.pdbx_seq_one_letter_code
_entity_poly.pdbx_strand_id
1 'polypeptide(L)'
;MKRKVIKNVYSEAIGLAGGNQEENQNIIKVGMQGIRNIISVYHEGVGNCQKQPILMKQAIEDIEEQGSIEEIDSHVYYNRMRIWSFKQSVRKTNKQLLFLRIDDEYDQDQDGDGEYNEDDDQDEDEDEDEYYELEELEQYDNDNNDDDNEDNNTNTNREIEDEYQYKDGEEIIRSYSIEGIVVDQQWELFWHNINTYKQKLYEPLTGSRKDIQDLIKEKDDICKKIMNMFEGHKDDNARIRVLNNGVINGLLYIFMSQKLNTIKATQARALLALTVPGNDELKQRIVELKPFPAILRLMDHEDSDIIGIAVVILFNLILIKSTESTYIQHPYFGVLQACGGIEKIIATFRENQEQIIKDTASFCIGHLYRAKEIPNDEIRRDIIRHLKLVNFNHKNTFYLAQACLDNLMLNEVNRADINSIDQQMDQILQ
;
A
#
# COMPACT_ATOMS: atom_id res chain seq x y z
N MET A 1 17.58 21.00 -18.39
CA MET A 1 17.77 21.11 -16.93
C MET A 1 17.37 19.85 -16.15
N LYS A 2 16.26 19.15 -16.47
CA LYS A 2 15.80 17.95 -15.73
C LYS A 2 16.74 16.71 -15.78
N ARG A 3 17.43 16.44 -16.89
CA ARG A 3 18.40 15.32 -16.99
C ARG A 3 19.64 15.47 -16.09
N LYS A 4 19.99 16.71 -15.68
CA LYS A 4 21.19 16.99 -14.86
C LYS A 4 20.93 16.83 -13.37
N VAL A 5 19.68 17.04 -12.93
CA VAL A 5 19.25 16.89 -11.53
C VAL A 5 19.10 15.41 -11.16
N ILE A 6 18.58 14.61 -12.09
CA ILE A 6 18.40 13.17 -11.93
C ILE A 6 19.76 12.46 -11.78
N LYS A 7 20.76 12.80 -12.62
CA LYS A 7 22.12 12.24 -12.54
C LYS A 7 22.86 12.56 -11.22
N ASN A 8 22.56 13.69 -10.58
CA ASN A 8 23.18 14.08 -9.31
C ASN A 8 22.61 13.32 -8.10
N VAL A 9 21.33 12.93 -8.13
CA VAL A 9 20.72 12.10 -7.07
C VAL A 9 21.29 10.68 -7.10
N TYR A 10 21.61 10.16 -8.30
CA TYR A 10 22.28 8.86 -8.48
C TYR A 10 23.69 8.85 -7.87
N SER A 11 24.53 9.85 -8.17
CA SER A 11 25.89 9.90 -7.63
C SER A 11 25.95 10.19 -6.12
N GLU A 12 24.98 10.92 -5.56
CA GLU A 12 24.90 11.17 -4.11
C GLU A 12 24.39 9.94 -3.35
N ALA A 13 23.39 9.21 -3.86
CA ALA A 13 22.88 8.01 -3.18
C ALA A 13 23.87 6.85 -3.21
N ILE A 14 24.59 6.69 -4.32
CA ILE A 14 25.64 5.66 -4.50
C ILE A 14 26.93 6.09 -3.79
N GLY A 15 27.33 7.37 -3.90
CA GLY A 15 28.50 7.90 -3.19
C GLY A 15 28.34 8.03 -1.67
N LEU A 16 27.11 7.91 -1.12
CA LEU A 16 26.85 7.78 0.31
C LEU A 16 26.87 6.31 0.80
N ALA A 17 26.80 5.35 -0.12
CA ALA A 17 26.78 3.92 0.17
C ALA A 17 28.15 3.23 0.00
N GLY A 18 29.08 3.84 -0.76
CA GLY A 18 30.42 3.29 -1.02
C GLY A 18 31.58 4.24 -0.69
N GLY A 19 31.77 4.63 0.58
CA GLY A 19 33.07 5.20 0.98
C GLY A 19 33.12 6.30 2.06
N ASN A 20 33.93 5.99 3.08
CA ASN A 20 34.73 6.84 3.97
C ASN A 20 34.03 7.57 5.15
N GLN A 21 32.75 7.30 5.45
CA GLN A 21 32.10 7.74 6.71
C GLN A 21 31.30 6.61 7.39
N GLU A 22 31.85 5.40 7.32
CA GLU A 22 31.21 4.08 7.45
C GLU A 22 30.71 3.65 8.84
N GLU A 23 30.91 4.41 9.92
CA GLU A 23 30.39 3.99 11.24
C GLU A 23 28.98 4.51 11.56
N ASN A 24 28.38 5.35 10.70
CA ASN A 24 27.09 5.96 11.00
C ASN A 24 25.91 5.13 10.45
N GLN A 25 25.26 4.39 11.34
CA GLN A 25 24.05 3.60 11.05
C GLN A 25 22.95 4.37 10.29
N ASN A 26 22.86 5.70 10.44
CA ASN A 26 21.88 6.50 9.72
C ASN A 26 22.25 6.65 8.23
N ILE A 27 23.54 6.71 7.90
CA ILE A 27 24.00 6.81 6.51
C ILE A 27 23.71 5.50 5.77
N ILE A 28 24.01 4.36 6.40
CA ILE A 28 23.69 3.02 5.86
C ILE A 28 22.18 2.85 5.64
N LYS A 29 21.34 3.32 6.57
CA LYS A 29 19.88 3.32 6.40
C LYS A 29 19.41 4.17 5.23
N VAL A 30 20.04 5.32 5.00
CA VAL A 30 19.71 6.22 3.89
C VAL A 30 20.14 5.61 2.55
N GLY A 31 21.33 5.00 2.48
CA GLY A 31 21.80 4.26 1.30
C GLY A 31 20.86 3.11 0.93
N MET A 32 20.46 2.30 1.92
CA MET A 32 19.48 1.22 1.73
C MET A 32 18.10 1.72 1.25
N GLN A 33 17.65 2.87 1.75
CA GLN A 33 16.42 3.48 1.27
C GLN A 33 16.55 3.97 -0.18
N GLY A 34 17.74 4.46 -0.56
CA GLY A 34 18.09 4.82 -1.93
C GLY A 34 17.96 3.65 -2.90
N ILE A 35 18.60 2.52 -2.58
CA ILE A 35 18.56 1.29 -3.40
C ILE A 35 17.12 0.79 -3.57
N ARG A 36 16.31 0.76 -2.51
CA ARG A 36 14.89 0.36 -2.63
C ARG A 36 14.07 1.29 -3.49
N ASN A 37 14.32 2.60 -3.39
CA ASN A 37 13.63 3.57 -4.22
C ASN A 37 13.99 3.37 -5.70
N ILE A 38 15.24 3.01 -6.00
CA ILE A 38 15.68 2.68 -7.36
C ILE A 38 14.93 1.44 -7.88
N ILE A 39 14.91 0.34 -7.12
CA ILE A 39 14.18 -0.88 -7.47
C ILE A 39 12.68 -0.55 -7.70
N SER A 40 12.04 0.17 -6.78
CA SER A 40 10.62 0.47 -6.91
C SER A 40 10.33 1.38 -8.12
N VAL A 41 11.14 2.40 -8.37
CA VAL A 41 10.92 3.34 -9.47
C VAL A 41 11.22 2.71 -10.83
N TYR A 42 12.29 1.94 -10.95
CA TYR A 42 12.77 1.44 -12.24
C TYR A 42 12.32 0.02 -12.57
N HIS A 43 12.21 -0.87 -11.58
CA HIS A 43 11.75 -2.23 -11.80
C HIS A 43 10.23 -2.38 -11.63
N GLU A 44 9.65 -1.75 -10.61
CA GLU A 44 8.21 -1.91 -10.31
C GLU A 44 7.33 -0.86 -11.03
N GLY A 45 7.87 0.35 -11.22
CA GLY A 45 7.16 1.51 -11.77
C GLY A 45 6.29 2.20 -10.72
N VAL A 46 6.36 3.53 -10.64
CA VAL A 46 5.66 4.31 -9.60
C VAL A 46 4.86 5.46 -10.21
N GLY A 47 3.54 5.49 -9.92
CA GLY A 47 2.65 6.55 -10.39
C GLY A 47 2.49 6.54 -11.91
N ASN A 48 2.89 7.63 -12.58
CA ASN A 48 2.85 7.73 -14.05
C ASN A 48 4.17 7.28 -14.71
N CYS A 49 5.16 6.85 -13.93
CA CYS A 49 6.43 6.35 -14.45
C CYS A 49 6.30 4.86 -14.75
N GLN A 50 6.36 4.50 -16.04
CA GLN A 50 6.45 3.11 -16.46
C GLN A 50 7.81 2.51 -16.07
N LYS A 51 7.84 1.20 -15.86
CA LYS A 51 9.07 0.43 -15.63
C LYS A 51 10.15 0.81 -16.64
N GLN A 52 11.38 0.97 -16.18
CA GLN A 52 12.53 1.40 -16.97
C GLN A 52 13.63 0.31 -16.89
N PRO A 53 13.48 -0.84 -17.57
CA PRO A 53 14.40 -1.98 -17.45
C PRO A 53 15.85 -1.64 -17.83
N ILE A 54 16.06 -0.77 -18.83
CA ILE A 54 17.40 -0.33 -19.25
C ILE A 54 18.08 0.52 -18.16
N LEU A 55 17.32 1.41 -17.50
CA LEU A 55 17.85 2.22 -16.40
C LEU A 55 18.03 1.40 -15.12
N MET A 56 17.24 0.33 -14.94
CA MET A 56 17.42 -0.61 -13.85
C MET A 56 18.72 -1.38 -14.01
N LYS A 57 19.02 -1.88 -15.21
CA LYS A 57 20.27 -2.59 -15.51
C LYS A 57 21.49 -1.72 -15.26
N GLN A 58 21.50 -0.50 -15.79
CA GLN A 58 22.57 0.46 -15.53
C GLN A 58 22.72 0.79 -14.04
N ALA A 59 21.62 0.86 -13.29
CA ALA A 59 21.68 1.11 -11.85
C ALA A 59 22.21 -0.09 -11.05
N ILE A 60 21.99 -1.34 -11.49
CA ILE A 60 22.58 -2.53 -10.88
C ILE A 60 24.10 -2.52 -11.11
N GLU A 61 24.54 -2.29 -12.35
CA GLU A 61 25.96 -2.20 -12.71
C GLU A 61 26.68 -1.10 -11.90
N ASP A 62 26.07 0.09 -11.79
CA ASP A 62 26.63 1.21 -11.01
C ASP A 62 26.69 0.91 -9.49
N ILE A 63 25.76 0.11 -8.94
CA ILE A 63 25.73 -0.29 -7.52
C ILE A 63 26.84 -1.29 -7.22
N GLU A 64 27.07 -2.24 -8.13
CA GLU A 64 28.12 -3.26 -8.04
C GLU A 64 29.53 -2.66 -8.23
N GLU A 65 29.73 -1.79 -9.23
CA GLU A 65 31.02 -1.13 -9.48
C GLU A 65 31.50 -0.31 -8.26
N GLN A 66 30.56 0.21 -7.47
CA GLN A 66 30.83 1.02 -6.28
C GLN A 66 30.91 0.21 -4.98
N GLY A 67 30.82 -1.13 -5.03
CA GLY A 67 30.95 -2.01 -3.86
C GLY A 67 29.90 -1.79 -2.77
N SER A 68 28.78 -1.14 -3.10
CA SER A 68 27.81 -0.66 -2.11
C SER A 68 27.09 -1.80 -1.38
N ILE A 69 26.96 -2.98 -2.01
CA ILE A 69 26.28 -4.13 -1.42
C ILE A 69 27.20 -4.85 -0.44
N GLU A 70 28.45 -5.09 -0.84
CA GLU A 70 29.49 -5.73 -0.04
C GLU A 70 29.79 -4.93 1.22
N GLU A 71 29.77 -3.59 1.13
CA GLU A 71 29.97 -2.69 2.26
C GLU A 71 28.78 -2.72 3.23
N ILE A 72 27.54 -2.73 2.72
CA ILE A 72 26.33 -2.87 3.55
C ILE A 72 26.31 -4.23 4.27
N ASP A 73 26.64 -5.31 3.57
CA ASP A 73 26.66 -6.66 4.13
C ASP A 73 27.76 -6.83 5.18
N SER A 74 28.96 -6.32 4.90
CA SER A 74 30.07 -6.21 5.85
C SER A 74 29.65 -5.46 7.11
N HIS A 75 28.96 -4.33 6.99
CA HIS A 75 28.44 -3.61 8.16
C HIS A 75 27.36 -4.35 8.93
N VAL A 76 26.45 -5.06 8.26
CA VAL A 76 25.43 -5.91 8.92
C VAL A 76 26.06 -7.07 9.69
N TYR A 77 27.21 -7.56 9.21
CA TYR A 77 27.98 -8.66 9.78
C TYR A 77 28.86 -8.21 10.97
N TYR A 78 29.73 -7.21 10.77
CA TYR A 78 30.72 -6.76 11.75
C TYR A 78 30.16 -5.82 12.83
N ASN A 79 29.26 -4.90 12.48
CA ASN A 79 28.58 -4.14 13.51
C ASN A 79 27.50 -5.04 14.12
N ARG A 80 27.55 -5.25 15.45
CA ARG A 80 26.45 -5.84 16.24
C ARG A 80 25.21 -4.93 16.20
N MET A 81 24.66 -4.62 15.02
CA MET A 81 23.39 -3.95 14.84
C MET A 81 22.31 -4.85 15.43
N ARG A 82 21.79 -4.44 16.60
CA ARG A 82 20.76 -5.14 17.38
C ARG A 82 19.37 -5.10 16.75
N ILE A 83 19.21 -4.43 15.59
CA ILE A 83 17.93 -4.24 14.93
C ILE A 83 17.72 -5.36 13.92
N TRP A 84 17.12 -6.46 14.38
CA TRP A 84 16.81 -7.65 13.56
C TRP A 84 16.05 -7.30 12.27
N SER A 85 15.10 -6.36 12.35
CA SER A 85 14.33 -5.90 11.19
C SER A 85 15.17 -5.25 10.09
N PHE A 86 16.27 -4.59 10.43
CA PHE A 86 17.17 -4.00 9.44
C PHE A 86 17.97 -5.09 8.71
N LYS A 87 18.48 -6.10 9.44
CA LYS A 87 19.21 -7.23 8.85
C LYS A 87 18.35 -8.01 7.85
N GLN A 88 17.09 -8.26 8.19
CA GLN A 88 16.14 -8.92 7.28
C GLN A 88 15.83 -8.06 6.05
N SER A 89 15.77 -6.74 6.23
CA SER A 89 15.50 -5.82 5.15
C SER A 89 16.66 -5.64 4.18
N VAL A 90 17.90 -5.89 4.61
CA VAL A 90 19.09 -5.98 3.75
C VAL A 90 19.05 -7.30 2.96
N ARG A 91 18.90 -8.44 3.65
CA ARG A 91 18.80 -9.77 3.02
C ARG A 91 17.74 -9.84 1.92
N LYS A 92 16.57 -9.25 2.14
CA LYS A 92 15.48 -9.22 1.15
C LYS A 92 15.82 -8.37 -0.08
N THR A 93 16.48 -7.23 0.11
CA THR A 93 16.90 -6.37 -1.00
C THR A 93 17.99 -7.04 -1.83
N ASN A 94 18.95 -7.74 -1.19
CA ASN A 94 19.97 -8.50 -1.91
C ASN A 94 19.36 -9.66 -2.71
N LYS A 95 18.41 -10.40 -2.13
CA LYS A 95 17.65 -11.44 -2.86
C LYS A 95 16.91 -10.89 -4.09
N GLN A 96 16.36 -9.67 -4.00
CA GLN A 96 15.70 -9.03 -5.14
C GLN A 96 16.70 -8.64 -6.23
N LEU A 97 17.86 -8.10 -5.87
CA LEU A 97 18.92 -7.78 -6.83
C LEU A 97 19.47 -9.04 -7.51
N LEU A 98 19.69 -10.13 -6.76
CA LEU A 98 20.09 -11.44 -7.29
C LEU A 98 19.05 -12.03 -8.24
N PHE A 99 17.76 -11.93 -7.91
CA PHE A 99 16.70 -12.42 -8.81
C PHE A 99 16.69 -11.63 -10.14
N LEU A 100 16.94 -10.32 -10.07
CA LEU A 100 17.04 -9.45 -11.26
C LEU A 100 18.31 -9.68 -12.09
N ARG A 101 19.29 -10.42 -11.54
CA ARG A 101 20.50 -10.86 -12.23
C ARG A 101 20.26 -12.14 -13.05
N ILE A 102 19.39 -13.03 -12.59
CA ILE A 102 19.16 -14.37 -13.18
C ILE A 102 18.28 -14.32 -14.45
N ASP A 103 17.47 -13.27 -14.63
CA ASP A 103 16.67 -13.08 -15.86
C ASP A 103 17.51 -12.83 -17.14
N ASP A 104 18.84 -12.65 -17.03
CA ASP A 104 19.77 -12.37 -18.14
C ASP A 104 20.68 -13.56 -18.53
N GLU A 105 20.70 -14.69 -17.81
CA GLU A 105 21.64 -15.81 -18.10
C GLU A 105 21.13 -16.82 -19.16
N TYR A 106 19.91 -16.67 -19.68
CA TYR A 106 19.36 -17.56 -20.72
C TYR A 106 19.52 -17.05 -22.16
N ASP A 107 20.22 -15.92 -22.40
CA ASP A 107 20.27 -15.31 -23.75
C ASP A 107 21.69 -14.95 -24.25
N GLN A 108 22.75 -15.53 -23.67
CA GLN A 108 24.13 -15.36 -24.19
C GLN A 108 24.93 -16.66 -24.22
N ASP A 109 24.42 -17.67 -24.95
CA ASP A 109 25.28 -18.66 -25.59
C ASP A 109 25.36 -18.34 -27.09
N GLN A 110 26.28 -17.43 -27.46
CA GLN A 110 26.97 -17.49 -28.74
C GLN A 110 28.22 -16.60 -28.78
N ASP A 111 29.34 -17.29 -28.99
CA ASP A 111 30.59 -16.84 -29.61
C ASP A 111 31.57 -16.01 -28.76
N GLY A 112 32.76 -16.57 -28.51
CA GLY A 112 33.97 -15.76 -28.37
C GLY A 112 35.06 -16.27 -27.44
N ASP A 113 35.73 -17.34 -27.85
CA ASP A 113 37.13 -17.71 -27.60
C ASP A 113 37.99 -16.65 -26.89
N GLY A 114 38.49 -16.96 -25.68
CA GLY A 114 39.48 -16.14 -24.98
C GLY A 114 40.19 -16.93 -23.87
N GLU A 115 41.46 -17.24 -24.11
CA GLU A 115 42.36 -18.06 -23.28
C GLU A 115 42.41 -17.66 -21.79
N TYR A 116 42.33 -18.69 -20.94
CA TYR A 116 42.73 -18.66 -19.54
C TYR A 116 44.26 -18.47 -19.44
N ASN A 117 44.70 -17.49 -18.68
CA ASN A 117 46.00 -17.53 -18.01
C ASN A 117 45.75 -17.64 -16.50
N GLU A 118 46.06 -18.82 -15.97
CA GLU A 118 46.43 -19.06 -14.58
C GLU A 118 47.74 -18.30 -14.30
N ASP A 119 47.86 -17.69 -13.11
CA ASP A 119 49.06 -17.71 -12.26
C ASP A 119 48.80 -16.83 -11.01
N ASP A 120 48.72 -17.52 -9.86
CA ASP A 120 49.33 -17.23 -8.54
C ASP A 120 48.90 -15.94 -7.78
N ASP A 121 48.58 -15.92 -6.48
CA ASP A 121 48.74 -16.83 -5.33
C ASP A 121 47.75 -16.32 -4.23
N GLN A 122 46.91 -17.19 -3.66
CA GLN A 122 47.02 -17.84 -2.33
C GLN A 122 46.90 -16.90 -1.11
N ASP A 123 45.78 -17.05 -0.39
CA ASP A 123 45.68 -17.46 1.04
C ASP A 123 44.21 -17.28 1.50
N GLU A 124 43.42 -18.37 1.54
CA GLU A 124 42.97 -19.12 2.76
C GLU A 124 41.99 -18.30 3.66
N ASP A 125 40.82 -18.74 4.11
CA ASP A 125 40.07 -20.01 4.09
C ASP A 125 38.67 -19.77 4.71
N GLU A 126 37.75 -20.75 4.52
CA GLU A 126 36.46 -20.99 5.25
C GLU A 126 35.27 -20.05 4.89
N ASP A 127 34.11 -20.49 4.36
CA ASP A 127 33.30 -21.67 4.64
C ASP A 127 32.52 -22.16 3.38
N GLU A 128 32.75 -23.41 2.98
CA GLU A 128 31.82 -24.20 2.16
C GLU A 128 30.78 -24.83 3.09
N ASP A 129 29.49 -24.50 2.94
CA ASP A 129 28.33 -25.37 3.23
C ASP A 129 27.00 -24.56 3.13
N GLU A 130 26.54 -24.23 1.92
CA GLU A 130 25.11 -23.90 1.70
C GLU A 130 24.71 -24.08 0.22
N TYR A 131 24.66 -25.32 -0.27
CA TYR A 131 23.95 -25.66 -1.51
C TYR A 131 23.26 -27.01 -1.34
N TYR A 132 22.04 -27.11 -1.89
CA TYR A 132 21.04 -28.20 -1.80
C TYR A 132 20.00 -28.07 -0.67
N GLU A 133 18.97 -27.28 -0.91
CA GLU A 133 17.57 -27.62 -0.54
C GLU A 133 16.60 -26.68 -1.29
N LEU A 134 16.39 -26.93 -2.59
CA LEU A 134 15.34 -26.31 -3.41
C LEU A 134 14.68 -27.39 -4.26
N GLU A 135 13.89 -28.27 -3.64
CA GLU A 135 12.85 -29.05 -4.32
C GLU A 135 12.04 -29.84 -3.28
N GLU A 136 11.04 -29.19 -2.68
CA GLU A 136 9.83 -29.81 -2.15
C GLU A 136 8.99 -28.71 -1.50
N LEU A 137 7.92 -28.27 -2.16
CA LEU A 137 6.65 -27.75 -1.59
C LEU A 137 5.79 -27.10 -2.68
N GLU A 138 5.46 -27.85 -3.74
CA GLU A 138 4.26 -27.59 -4.54
C GLU A 138 3.57 -28.92 -4.85
N GLN A 139 2.70 -29.36 -3.94
CA GLN A 139 1.59 -30.28 -4.22
C GLN A 139 0.60 -30.20 -3.04
N TYR A 140 -0.68 -30.46 -3.34
CA TYR A 140 -1.93 -30.15 -2.59
C TYR A 140 -2.46 -28.74 -2.91
N ASP A 141 -3.55 -28.53 -3.66
CA ASP A 141 -4.75 -29.34 -3.87
C ASP A 141 -5.37 -29.07 -5.26
N ASN A 142 -5.79 -30.13 -5.95
CA ASN A 142 -7.15 -30.26 -6.51
C ASN A 142 -7.33 -31.61 -7.23
N ASP A 143 -7.78 -32.61 -6.46
CA ASP A 143 -8.54 -33.74 -6.99
C ASP A 143 -10.03 -33.43 -6.88
N ASN A 144 -10.75 -33.45 -8.02
CA ASN A 144 -11.74 -34.49 -8.30
C ASN A 144 -12.68 -34.14 -9.46
N ASN A 145 -12.72 -35.10 -10.39
CA ASN A 145 -13.88 -35.64 -11.13
C ASN A 145 -14.34 -34.92 -12.41
N ASP A 146 -14.63 -35.61 -13.53
CA ASP A 146 -14.61 -37.04 -13.89
C ASP A 146 -14.76 -37.14 -15.42
N ASP A 147 -14.04 -38.09 -16.02
CA ASP A 147 -14.43 -39.06 -17.06
C ASP A 147 -15.20 -38.64 -18.34
N ASP A 148 -14.55 -38.84 -19.49
CA ASP A 148 -14.68 -40.05 -20.32
C ASP A 148 -14.68 -39.83 -21.86
N ASN A 149 -13.77 -40.59 -22.48
CA ASN A 149 -13.79 -41.24 -23.80
C ASN A 149 -13.48 -40.48 -25.10
N GLU A 150 -12.21 -40.68 -25.49
CA GLU A 150 -11.77 -41.46 -26.67
C GLU A 150 -12.40 -41.21 -28.06
N ASP A 151 -11.44 -40.90 -28.95
CA ASP A 151 -11.21 -41.56 -30.23
C ASP A 151 -11.68 -40.91 -31.55
N ASN A 152 -10.64 -40.59 -32.32
CA ASN A 152 -10.42 -40.94 -33.72
C ASN A 152 -10.77 -39.92 -34.82
N ASN A 153 -9.65 -39.47 -35.41
CA ASN A 153 -9.30 -39.57 -36.83
C ASN A 153 -9.41 -38.32 -37.71
N THR A 154 -8.23 -37.70 -37.86
CA THR A 154 -7.55 -37.24 -39.08
C THR A 154 -8.33 -36.70 -40.29
N ASN A 155 -7.72 -35.64 -40.83
CA ASN A 155 -7.89 -35.00 -42.15
C ASN A 155 -9.06 -34.04 -42.33
N THR A 156 -8.82 -32.74 -42.12
CA THR A 156 -8.61 -31.77 -43.22
C THR A 156 -8.24 -30.36 -42.69
N ASN A 157 -7.35 -29.67 -43.41
CA ASN A 157 -6.96 -28.24 -43.32
C ASN A 157 -6.03 -27.91 -42.12
N ARG A 158 -4.72 -27.63 -42.24
CA ARG A 158 -3.95 -26.68 -43.08
C ARG A 158 -4.59 -25.29 -43.20
N GLU A 159 -3.81 -24.31 -42.72
CA GLU A 159 -3.98 -22.84 -42.75
C GLU A 159 -4.73 -22.25 -41.55
N ILE A 160 -3.98 -21.76 -40.56
CA ILE A 160 -4.00 -20.39 -39.98
C ILE A 160 -2.74 -20.31 -39.10
N GLU A 161 -1.61 -19.93 -39.72
CA GLU A 161 -0.46 -19.34 -39.03
C GLU A 161 -0.46 -17.84 -39.39
N ASP A 162 -0.28 -17.01 -38.36
CA ASP A 162 0.17 -15.62 -38.37
C ASP A 162 -0.60 -14.56 -39.20
N GLU A 163 -1.57 -13.93 -38.54
CA GLU A 163 -1.94 -12.54 -38.85
C GLU A 163 -2.15 -11.74 -37.55
N TYR A 164 -1.07 -11.31 -36.91
CA TYR A 164 -1.12 -10.18 -35.98
C TYR A 164 -1.39 -8.91 -36.79
N GLN A 165 -2.66 -8.55 -36.97
CA GLN A 165 -3.02 -7.25 -37.53
C GLN A 165 -2.51 -6.14 -36.62
N TYR A 166 -1.45 -5.46 -37.06
CA TYR A 166 -1.10 -4.12 -36.61
C TYR A 166 -2.32 -3.22 -36.85
N LYS A 167 -3.02 -2.82 -35.78
CA LYS A 167 -3.98 -1.72 -35.87
C LYS A 167 -3.21 -0.47 -36.31
N ASP A 168 -3.73 0.19 -37.34
CA ASP A 168 -3.14 1.40 -37.90
C ASP A 168 -2.93 2.44 -36.78
N GLY A 169 -1.73 3.02 -36.71
CA GLY A 169 -1.36 3.92 -35.61
C GLY A 169 -2.31 5.11 -35.45
N GLU A 170 -3.00 5.51 -36.51
CA GLU A 170 -4.06 6.52 -36.48
C GLU A 170 -5.32 6.09 -35.70
N GLU A 171 -5.68 4.80 -35.71
CA GLU A 171 -6.88 4.29 -35.04
C GLU A 171 -6.67 4.24 -33.51
N ILE A 172 -5.45 3.89 -33.08
CA ILE A 172 -5.02 3.93 -31.68
C ILE A 172 -4.93 5.39 -31.19
N ILE A 173 -4.36 6.29 -31.97
CA ILE A 173 -4.30 7.72 -31.61
C ILE A 173 -5.72 8.32 -31.54
N ARG A 174 -6.64 7.92 -32.44
CA ARG A 174 -8.04 8.31 -32.38
C ARG A 174 -8.75 7.74 -31.16
N SER A 175 -8.52 6.49 -30.77
CA SER A 175 -9.15 5.91 -29.57
C SER A 175 -8.72 6.65 -28.30
N TYR A 176 -7.43 6.93 -28.14
CA TYR A 176 -6.93 7.74 -27.02
C TYR A 176 -7.43 9.19 -27.06
N SER A 177 -7.57 9.79 -28.25
CA SER A 177 -8.13 11.13 -28.41
C SER A 177 -9.62 11.16 -28.05
N ILE A 178 -10.39 10.15 -28.44
CA ILE A 178 -11.82 10.02 -28.12
C ILE A 178 -11.99 9.76 -26.62
N GLU A 179 -11.20 8.87 -26.01
CA GLU A 179 -11.21 8.64 -24.57
C GLU A 179 -10.87 9.92 -23.79
N GLY A 180 -9.84 10.67 -24.20
CA GLY A 180 -9.52 11.98 -23.64
C GLY A 180 -10.67 13.00 -23.75
N ILE A 181 -11.30 13.10 -24.92
CA ILE A 181 -12.45 14.00 -25.15
C ILE A 181 -13.66 13.60 -24.30
N VAL A 182 -13.93 12.30 -24.16
CA VAL A 182 -15.05 11.79 -23.35
C VAL A 182 -14.82 12.06 -21.86
N VAL A 183 -13.59 11.88 -21.37
CA VAL A 183 -13.22 12.21 -19.99
C VAL A 183 -13.42 13.71 -19.73
N ASP A 184 -12.92 14.59 -20.61
CA ASP A 184 -13.09 16.03 -20.47
C ASP A 184 -14.58 16.47 -20.45
N GLN A 185 -15.42 15.86 -21.29
CA GLN A 185 -16.86 16.13 -21.28
C GLN A 185 -17.55 15.66 -20.00
N GLN A 186 -17.16 14.51 -19.44
CA GLN A 186 -17.72 14.02 -18.18
C GLN A 186 -17.38 14.93 -17.00
N TRP A 187 -16.16 15.48 -16.97
CA TRP A 187 -15.72 16.41 -15.94
C TRP A 187 -16.53 17.71 -15.99
N GLU A 188 -16.71 18.30 -17.17
CA GLU A 188 -17.52 19.51 -17.34
C GLU A 188 -18.99 19.29 -16.93
N LEU A 189 -19.58 18.16 -17.34
CA LEU A 189 -20.95 17.80 -16.92
C LEU A 189 -21.07 17.60 -15.41
N PHE A 190 -20.07 17.02 -14.76
CA PHE A 190 -20.08 16.89 -13.31
C PHE A 190 -20.04 18.26 -12.63
N TRP A 191 -19.13 19.13 -13.05
CA TRP A 191 -19.02 20.47 -12.47
C TRP A 191 -20.25 21.32 -12.70
N HIS A 192 -20.90 21.18 -13.86
CA HIS A 192 -22.18 21.83 -14.14
C HIS A 192 -23.28 21.39 -13.15
N ASN A 193 -23.31 20.10 -12.80
CA ASN A 193 -24.37 19.50 -11.98
C ASN A 193 -24.05 19.41 -10.48
N ILE A 194 -22.85 19.81 -10.04
CA ILE A 194 -22.39 19.58 -8.65
C ILE A 194 -23.33 20.18 -7.58
N ASN A 195 -23.94 21.34 -7.86
CA ASN A 195 -24.91 21.96 -6.96
C ASN A 195 -26.19 21.12 -6.82
N THR A 196 -26.68 20.55 -7.92
CA THR A 196 -27.82 19.63 -7.93
C THR A 196 -27.48 18.36 -7.17
N TYR A 197 -26.28 17.81 -7.38
CA TYR A 197 -25.81 16.62 -6.66
C TYR A 197 -25.82 16.85 -5.15
N LYS A 198 -25.24 17.97 -4.69
CA LYS A 198 -25.29 18.37 -3.28
C LYS A 198 -26.73 18.42 -2.76
N GLN A 199 -27.62 19.14 -3.44
CA GLN A 199 -29.02 19.28 -3.01
C GLN A 199 -29.70 17.92 -2.86
N LYS A 200 -29.50 17.02 -3.83
CA LYS A 200 -30.06 15.67 -3.82
C LYS A 200 -29.52 14.80 -2.70
N LEU A 201 -28.22 14.88 -2.38
CA LEU A 201 -27.67 14.13 -1.25
C LEU A 201 -28.31 14.53 0.09
N TYR A 202 -28.63 15.82 0.27
CA TYR A 202 -29.31 16.35 1.45
C TYR A 202 -30.82 16.07 1.53
N GLU A 203 -31.45 15.66 0.43
CA GLU A 203 -32.89 15.48 0.39
C GLU A 203 -33.33 14.35 1.34
N PRO A 204 -34.22 14.58 2.32
CA PRO A 204 -34.64 13.54 3.25
C PRO A 204 -35.51 12.50 2.54
N LEU A 205 -35.38 11.23 2.95
CA LEU A 205 -36.19 10.14 2.40
C LEU A 205 -37.65 10.24 2.91
N THR A 206 -38.49 10.96 2.17
CA THR A 206 -39.90 11.20 2.50
C THR A 206 -40.80 10.93 1.29
N GLY A 207 -42.10 10.76 1.51
CA GLY A 207 -43.07 10.49 0.45
C GLY A 207 -43.48 9.02 0.35
N SER A 208 -43.94 8.61 -0.83
CA SER A 208 -44.38 7.23 -1.06
C SER A 208 -43.20 6.26 -1.12
N ARG A 209 -43.48 4.95 -1.04
CA ARG A 209 -42.46 3.91 -1.19
C ARG A 209 -41.68 4.05 -2.51
N LYS A 210 -42.36 4.43 -3.58
CA LYS A 210 -41.74 4.64 -4.90
C LYS A 210 -40.83 5.87 -4.89
N ASP A 211 -41.29 6.99 -4.34
CA ASP A 211 -40.48 8.22 -4.24
C ASP A 211 -39.19 7.99 -3.45
N ILE A 212 -39.28 7.25 -2.33
CA ILE A 212 -38.11 6.89 -1.52
C ILE A 212 -37.14 6.01 -2.32
N GLN A 213 -37.63 5.00 -3.04
CA GLN A 213 -36.79 4.12 -3.85
C GLN A 213 -36.10 4.87 -5.00
N ASP A 214 -36.83 5.76 -5.67
CA ASP A 214 -36.31 6.58 -6.76
C ASP A 214 -35.23 7.54 -6.24
N LEU A 215 -35.46 8.17 -5.07
CA LEU A 215 -34.46 9.06 -4.44
C LEU A 215 -33.22 8.29 -3.95
N ILE A 216 -33.36 7.08 -3.40
CA ILE A 216 -32.21 6.23 -3.04
C ILE A 216 -31.38 5.91 -4.28
N LYS A 217 -32.04 5.57 -5.41
CA LYS A 217 -31.36 5.31 -6.68
C LYS A 217 -30.66 6.55 -7.21
N GLU A 218 -31.30 7.71 -7.15
CA GLU A 218 -30.70 8.98 -7.58
C GLU A 218 -29.44 9.31 -6.75
N LYS A 219 -29.50 9.16 -5.42
CA LYS A 219 -28.33 9.34 -4.54
C LYS A 219 -27.20 8.35 -4.86
N ASP A 220 -27.55 7.10 -5.14
CA ASP A 220 -26.60 6.05 -5.53
C ASP A 220 -25.90 6.38 -6.86
N ASP A 221 -26.64 6.87 -7.85
CA ASP A 221 -26.09 7.25 -9.15
C ASP A 221 -25.19 8.50 -9.06
N ILE A 222 -25.52 9.45 -8.16
CA ILE A 222 -24.62 10.56 -7.83
C ILE A 222 -23.30 10.03 -7.23
N CYS A 223 -23.37 9.07 -6.31
CA CYS A 223 -22.18 8.48 -5.69
C CYS A 223 -21.28 7.77 -6.71
N LYS A 224 -21.87 7.03 -7.67
CA LYS A 224 -21.10 6.42 -8.78
C LYS A 224 -20.38 7.46 -9.63
N LYS A 225 -21.02 8.60 -9.91
CA LYS A 225 -20.37 9.70 -10.64
C LYS A 225 -19.20 10.29 -9.88
N ILE A 226 -19.31 10.42 -8.55
CA ILE A 226 -18.20 10.84 -7.69
C ILE A 226 -17.06 9.82 -7.77
N MET A 227 -17.35 8.53 -7.62
CA MET A 227 -16.35 7.47 -7.71
C MET A 227 -15.60 7.52 -9.04
N ASN A 228 -16.33 7.52 -10.17
CA ASN A 228 -15.74 7.58 -11.51
C ASN A 228 -14.81 8.78 -11.74
N MET A 229 -15.02 9.88 -11.01
CA MET A 229 -14.18 11.07 -11.14
C MET A 229 -12.95 11.09 -10.24
N PHE A 230 -13.03 10.47 -9.06
CA PHE A 230 -12.04 10.69 -8.00
C PHE A 230 -11.29 9.41 -7.62
N GLU A 231 -11.83 8.22 -7.88
CA GLU A 231 -11.17 6.96 -7.55
C GLU A 231 -9.90 6.80 -8.38
N GLY A 232 -8.76 6.55 -7.73
CA GLY A 232 -7.45 6.45 -8.38
C GLY A 232 -6.84 7.78 -8.85
N HIS A 233 -7.60 8.88 -8.93
CA HIS A 233 -7.12 10.17 -9.43
C HIS A 233 -6.44 11.03 -8.35
N LYS A 234 -5.22 11.50 -8.61
CA LYS A 234 -4.47 12.43 -7.71
C LYS A 234 -4.78 13.89 -8.05
N ASP A 235 -6.02 14.34 -7.84
CA ASP A 235 -6.42 15.74 -8.00
C ASP A 235 -7.06 16.32 -6.72
N ASP A 236 -6.22 16.86 -5.85
CA ASP A 236 -6.66 17.48 -4.60
C ASP A 236 -7.41 18.80 -4.83
N ASN A 237 -7.12 19.54 -5.90
CA ASN A 237 -7.82 20.79 -6.21
C ASN A 237 -9.28 20.53 -6.56
N ALA A 238 -9.54 19.49 -7.36
CA ALA A 238 -10.88 19.02 -7.65
C ALA A 238 -11.59 18.55 -6.36
N ARG A 239 -10.94 17.77 -5.50
CA ARG A 239 -11.52 17.36 -4.20
C ARG A 239 -11.83 18.54 -3.29
N ILE A 240 -10.94 19.54 -3.23
CA ILE A 240 -11.17 20.79 -2.50
C ILE A 240 -12.37 21.54 -3.06
N ARG A 241 -12.57 21.56 -4.39
CA ARG A 241 -13.77 22.15 -5.00
C ARG A 241 -15.04 21.41 -4.59
N VAL A 242 -15.01 20.08 -4.53
CA VAL A 242 -16.12 19.24 -4.04
C VAL A 242 -16.42 19.51 -2.56
N LEU A 243 -15.37 19.61 -1.74
CA LEU A 243 -15.45 19.97 -0.32
C LEU A 243 -16.10 21.34 -0.14
N ASN A 244 -15.59 22.36 -0.84
CA ASN A 244 -16.09 23.73 -0.80
C ASN A 244 -17.54 23.83 -1.26
N ASN A 245 -17.95 23.00 -2.23
CA ASN A 245 -19.32 22.97 -2.68
C ASN A 245 -20.28 22.42 -1.61
N GLY A 246 -19.80 21.52 -0.73
CA GLY A 246 -20.58 20.92 0.35
C GLY A 246 -21.11 19.52 0.04
N VAL A 247 -20.61 18.85 -1.00
CA VAL A 247 -20.99 17.47 -1.36
C VAL A 247 -20.62 16.49 -0.25
N ILE A 248 -19.44 16.66 0.37
CA ILE A 248 -18.99 15.82 1.49
C ILE A 248 -19.99 15.90 2.65
N ASN A 249 -20.47 17.10 2.99
CA ASN A 249 -21.49 17.26 4.03
C ASN A 249 -22.81 16.56 3.67
N GLY A 250 -23.18 16.52 2.38
CA GLY A 250 -24.32 15.74 1.90
C GLY A 250 -24.16 14.23 2.12
N LEU A 251 -22.96 13.68 1.89
CA LEU A 251 -22.64 12.29 2.19
C LEU A 251 -22.69 12.01 3.70
N LEU A 252 -22.10 12.90 4.52
CA LEU A 252 -22.16 12.79 5.99
C LEU A 252 -23.61 12.85 6.50
N TYR A 253 -24.46 13.70 5.89
CA TYR A 253 -25.88 13.76 6.20
C TYR A 253 -26.60 12.44 5.90
N ILE A 254 -26.30 11.79 4.76
CA ILE A 254 -26.83 10.47 4.42
C ILE A 254 -26.49 9.47 5.53
N PHE A 255 -25.21 9.41 5.91
CA PHE A 255 -24.74 8.47 6.93
C PHE A 255 -25.30 8.73 8.31
N MET A 256 -25.67 9.97 8.65
CA MET A 256 -26.28 10.29 9.94
C MET A 256 -27.81 10.14 9.97
N SER A 257 -28.49 10.36 8.85
CA SER A 257 -29.96 10.49 8.83
C SER A 257 -30.70 9.26 8.34
N GLN A 258 -30.11 8.47 7.43
CA GLN A 258 -30.81 7.33 6.83
C GLN A 258 -30.76 6.10 7.73
N LYS A 259 -31.74 5.20 7.58
CA LYS A 259 -31.66 3.88 8.23
C LYS A 259 -30.41 3.16 7.73
N LEU A 260 -29.70 2.49 8.65
CA LEU A 260 -28.38 1.96 8.35
C LEU A 260 -28.40 0.96 7.18
N ASN A 261 -29.38 0.05 7.18
CA ASN A 261 -29.61 -0.93 6.12
C ASN A 261 -30.07 -0.37 4.76
N THR A 262 -30.30 0.94 4.63
CA THR A 262 -30.58 1.58 3.33
C THR A 262 -29.35 2.24 2.73
N ILE A 263 -28.25 2.34 3.49
CA ILE A 263 -26.99 2.89 3.02
C ILE A 263 -26.31 1.83 2.15
N LYS A 264 -25.83 2.25 0.98
CA LYS A 264 -25.17 1.35 0.03
C LYS A 264 -23.65 1.52 0.09
N ALA A 265 -22.91 0.45 -0.22
CA ALA A 265 -21.44 0.49 -0.31
C ALA A 265 -20.93 1.58 -1.25
N THR A 266 -21.64 1.86 -2.34
CA THR A 266 -21.36 2.96 -3.28
C THR A 266 -21.31 4.34 -2.61
N GLN A 267 -22.18 4.59 -1.62
CA GLN A 267 -22.19 5.86 -0.89
C GLN A 267 -20.94 5.99 0.00
N ALA A 268 -20.56 4.90 0.67
CA ALA A 268 -19.32 4.84 1.45
C ALA A 268 -18.07 4.97 0.56
N ARG A 269 -18.01 4.25 -0.58
CA ARG A 269 -16.92 4.34 -1.57
C ARG A 269 -16.80 5.75 -2.17
N ALA A 270 -17.90 6.46 -2.36
CA ALA A 270 -17.85 7.86 -2.80
C ALA A 270 -17.17 8.77 -1.78
N LEU A 271 -17.41 8.60 -0.47
CA LEU A 271 -16.64 9.33 0.55
C LEU A 271 -15.16 8.90 0.54
N LEU A 272 -14.88 7.60 0.39
CA LEU A 272 -13.52 7.09 0.29
C LEU A 272 -12.74 7.76 -0.85
N ALA A 273 -13.30 7.80 -2.06
CA ALA A 273 -12.69 8.44 -3.23
C ALA A 273 -12.39 9.95 -3.03
N LEU A 274 -13.17 10.62 -2.18
CA LEU A 274 -12.95 12.02 -1.80
C LEU A 274 -11.92 12.20 -0.68
N THR A 275 -11.52 11.12 0.00
CA THR A 275 -10.49 11.12 1.05
C THR A 275 -9.15 10.52 0.60
N VAL A 276 -9.16 9.67 -0.43
CA VAL A 276 -7.99 8.94 -0.94
C VAL A 276 -7.81 9.21 -2.44
N PRO A 277 -6.59 9.53 -2.92
CA PRO A 277 -5.34 9.76 -2.18
C PRO A 277 -5.18 11.22 -1.72
N GLY A 278 -6.15 11.75 -0.97
CA GLY A 278 -6.15 13.16 -0.54
C GLY A 278 -4.92 13.55 0.28
N ASN A 279 -4.41 14.77 0.06
CA ASN A 279 -3.34 15.33 0.90
C ASN A 279 -3.81 15.70 2.32
N ASP A 280 -2.86 16.04 3.18
CA ASP A 280 -3.09 16.36 4.60
C ASP A 280 -3.95 17.61 4.80
N GLU A 281 -3.82 18.63 3.94
CA GLU A 281 -4.65 19.84 4.00
C GLU A 281 -6.12 19.52 3.73
N LEU A 282 -6.41 18.80 2.65
CA LEU A 282 -7.75 18.36 2.31
C LEU A 282 -8.35 17.55 3.45
N LYS A 283 -7.62 16.55 3.94
CA LYS A 283 -8.11 15.68 5.02
C LYS A 283 -8.34 16.46 6.31
N GLN A 284 -7.49 17.44 6.66
CA GLN A 284 -7.71 18.31 7.83
C GLN A 284 -9.01 19.09 7.70
N ARG A 285 -9.28 19.65 6.52
CA ARG A 285 -10.52 20.37 6.23
C ARG A 285 -11.75 19.45 6.24
N ILE A 286 -11.60 18.17 5.88
CA ILE A 286 -12.66 17.17 6.04
C ILE A 286 -12.94 16.91 7.53
N VAL A 287 -11.90 16.82 8.37
CA VAL A 287 -12.07 16.63 9.82
C VAL A 287 -12.81 17.82 10.47
N GLU A 288 -12.62 19.05 9.97
CA GLU A 288 -13.35 20.23 10.43
C GLU A 288 -14.88 20.12 10.21
N LEU A 289 -15.33 19.28 9.27
CA LEU A 289 -16.74 18.95 9.05
C LEU A 289 -17.32 18.00 10.12
N LYS A 290 -16.51 17.57 11.10
CA LYS A 290 -16.84 16.63 12.16
C LYS A 290 -17.40 15.29 11.63
N PRO A 291 -16.65 14.58 10.75
CA PRO A 291 -17.16 13.41 10.05
C PRO A 291 -17.21 12.15 10.92
N PHE A 292 -16.48 12.11 12.05
CA PHE A 292 -16.30 10.88 12.82
C PHE A 292 -17.60 10.23 13.29
N PRO A 293 -18.61 10.92 13.84
CA PRO A 293 -19.86 10.28 14.22
C PRO A 293 -20.56 9.57 13.05
N ALA A 294 -20.52 10.19 11.86
CA ALA A 294 -21.12 9.64 10.65
C ALA A 294 -20.38 8.40 10.16
N ILE A 295 -19.04 8.43 10.18
CA ILE A 295 -18.19 7.31 9.78
C ILE A 295 -18.32 6.15 10.77
N LEU A 296 -18.28 6.43 12.08
CA LEU A 296 -18.40 5.42 13.13
C LEU A 296 -19.75 4.69 13.04
N ARG A 297 -20.84 5.39 12.68
CA ARG A 297 -22.15 4.77 12.46
C ARG A 297 -22.13 3.75 11.31
N LEU A 298 -21.29 3.92 10.30
CA LEU A 298 -21.13 2.93 9.22
C LEU A 298 -20.45 1.65 9.69
N MET A 299 -19.68 1.69 10.78
CA MET A 299 -19.03 0.51 11.36
C MET A 299 -20.02 -0.40 12.10
N ASP A 300 -21.27 0.04 12.32
CA ASP A 300 -22.36 -0.79 12.86
C ASP A 300 -23.18 -1.49 11.76
N HIS A 301 -22.74 -1.40 10.50
CA HIS A 301 -23.46 -1.97 9.36
C HIS A 301 -23.28 -3.51 9.29
N GLU A 302 -24.27 -4.24 8.79
CA GLU A 302 -24.19 -5.72 8.68
C GLU A 302 -23.29 -6.17 7.52
N ASP A 303 -23.27 -5.40 6.43
CA ASP A 303 -22.36 -5.58 5.29
C ASP A 303 -20.92 -5.20 5.64
N SER A 304 -20.04 -6.19 5.56
CA SER A 304 -18.63 -6.07 5.89
C SER A 304 -17.85 -5.18 4.92
N ASP A 305 -18.28 -5.07 3.65
CA ASP A 305 -17.70 -4.12 2.70
C ASP A 305 -17.84 -2.68 3.22
N ILE A 306 -19.03 -2.34 3.75
CA ILE A 306 -19.31 -1.01 4.29
C ILE A 306 -18.49 -0.76 5.55
N ILE A 307 -18.36 -1.76 6.43
CA ILE A 307 -17.52 -1.68 7.63
C ILE A 307 -16.06 -1.42 7.21
N GLY A 308 -15.52 -2.22 6.28
CA GLY A 308 -14.15 -2.10 5.80
C GLY A 308 -13.88 -0.72 5.21
N ILE A 309 -14.77 -0.22 4.34
CA ILE A 309 -14.66 1.14 3.79
C ILE A 309 -14.66 2.19 4.89
N ALA A 310 -15.54 2.08 5.89
CA ALA A 310 -15.62 3.02 6.99
C ALA A 310 -14.32 3.07 7.81
N VAL A 311 -13.74 1.90 8.10
CA VAL A 311 -12.46 1.78 8.83
C VAL A 311 -11.31 2.38 8.02
N VAL A 312 -11.27 2.17 6.70
CA VAL A 312 -10.26 2.77 5.81
C VAL A 312 -10.40 4.29 5.76
N ILE A 313 -11.62 4.83 5.66
CA ILE A 313 -11.84 6.29 5.71
C ILE A 313 -11.35 6.84 7.05
N LEU A 314 -11.70 6.18 8.15
CA LEU A 314 -11.32 6.58 9.49
C LEU A 314 -9.80 6.60 9.65
N PHE A 315 -9.12 5.53 9.23
CA PHE A 315 -7.66 5.42 9.24
C PHE A 315 -6.99 6.56 8.47
N ASN A 316 -7.47 6.83 7.25
CA ASN A 316 -6.93 7.91 6.41
C ASN A 316 -7.04 9.30 7.04
N LEU A 317 -8.12 9.57 7.79
CA LEU A 317 -8.31 10.83 8.50
C LEU A 317 -7.49 10.92 9.79
N ILE A 318 -7.17 9.78 10.43
CA ILE A 318 -6.30 9.73 11.61
C ILE A 318 -4.84 9.97 11.20
N LEU A 319 -4.39 9.42 10.07
CA LEU A 319 -2.98 9.42 9.66
C LEU A 319 -2.34 10.83 9.55
N ILE A 320 -3.13 11.86 9.24
CA ILE A 320 -2.73 13.26 8.98
C ILE A 320 -1.77 13.84 10.05
N LYS A 321 -1.98 13.49 11.33
CA LYS A 321 -1.30 14.15 12.46
C LYS A 321 -0.32 13.26 13.23
N SER A 322 -0.03 12.07 12.70
CA SER A 322 0.98 11.19 13.31
C SER A 322 2.42 11.73 13.16
N THR A 323 2.62 12.79 12.36
CA THR A 323 3.92 13.37 11.98
C THR A 323 4.30 14.63 12.79
N GLU A 324 3.36 15.27 13.50
CA GLU A 324 3.62 16.51 14.25
C GLU A 324 4.11 16.19 15.69
N SER A 325 5.44 16.18 15.86
CA SER A 325 6.20 15.97 17.12
C SER A 325 6.06 14.60 17.79
N THR A 326 7.17 14.04 18.26
CA THR A 326 7.28 12.65 18.77
C THR A 326 6.77 12.43 20.20
N TYR A 327 6.23 13.44 20.88
CA TYR A 327 5.90 13.37 22.31
C TYR A 327 4.47 13.79 22.65
N ILE A 328 3.62 14.03 21.65
CA ILE A 328 2.26 14.49 21.87
C ILE A 328 1.28 13.37 21.52
N GLN A 329 0.32 13.18 22.41
CA GLN A 329 -0.84 12.31 22.19
C GLN A 329 -1.52 12.64 20.86
N HIS A 330 -2.08 11.63 20.20
CA HIS A 330 -2.75 11.85 18.92
C HIS A 330 -3.84 12.93 19.01
N PRO A 331 -3.82 14.00 18.18
CA PRO A 331 -4.73 15.14 18.30
C PRO A 331 -6.22 14.79 18.21
N TYR A 332 -6.55 13.70 17.51
CA TYR A 332 -7.92 13.22 17.36
C TYR A 332 -8.36 12.20 18.41
N PHE A 333 -7.49 11.80 19.35
CA PHE A 333 -7.83 10.83 20.38
C PHE A 333 -9.02 11.30 21.23
N GLY A 334 -8.96 12.54 21.77
CA GLY A 334 -10.03 13.07 22.61
C GLY A 334 -11.36 13.23 21.86
N VAL A 335 -11.31 13.60 20.58
CA VAL A 335 -12.52 13.75 19.75
C VAL A 335 -13.16 12.39 19.49
N LEU A 336 -12.38 11.36 19.15
CA LEU A 336 -12.89 10.02 18.93
C LEU A 336 -13.37 9.37 20.23
N GLN A 337 -12.69 9.61 21.34
CA GLN A 337 -13.14 9.15 22.65
C GLN A 337 -14.49 9.76 23.04
N ALA A 338 -14.68 11.06 22.79
CA ALA A 338 -15.92 11.76 23.12
C ALA A 338 -17.14 11.26 22.35
N CYS A 339 -16.95 10.61 21.19
CA CYS A 339 -18.03 10.00 20.40
C CYS A 339 -18.06 8.45 20.48
N GLY A 340 -17.35 7.84 21.43
CA GLY A 340 -17.31 6.38 21.59
C GLY A 340 -16.56 5.64 20.48
N GLY A 341 -15.75 6.36 19.70
CA GLY A 341 -15.01 5.82 18.56
C GLY A 341 -13.89 4.88 18.96
N ILE A 342 -13.24 5.10 20.12
CA ILE A 342 -12.15 4.24 20.60
C ILE A 342 -12.66 2.82 20.86
N GLU A 343 -13.75 2.72 21.62
CA GLU A 343 -14.40 1.46 21.95
C GLU A 343 -14.91 0.76 20.69
N LYS A 344 -15.44 1.53 19.72
CA LYS A 344 -15.91 0.99 18.45
C LYS A 344 -14.78 0.39 17.62
N ILE A 345 -13.64 1.08 17.48
CA ILE A 345 -12.49 0.55 16.72
C ILE A 345 -11.94 -0.72 17.38
N ILE A 346 -11.86 -0.75 18.72
CA ILE A 346 -11.43 -1.94 19.47
C ILE A 346 -12.40 -3.11 19.25
N ALA A 347 -13.72 -2.87 19.30
CA ALA A 347 -14.71 -3.90 19.01
C ALA A 347 -14.56 -4.44 17.58
N THR A 348 -14.40 -3.57 16.58
CA THR A 348 -14.15 -3.96 15.20
C THR A 348 -12.88 -4.80 15.05
N PHE A 349 -11.80 -4.47 15.75
CA PHE A 349 -10.57 -5.28 15.77
C PHE A 349 -10.81 -6.70 16.36
N ARG A 350 -11.59 -6.81 17.44
CA ARG A 350 -11.81 -8.09 18.14
C ARG A 350 -12.84 -8.99 17.47
N GLU A 351 -13.92 -8.40 16.96
CA GLU A 351 -15.12 -9.13 16.57
C GLU A 351 -15.17 -9.45 15.06
N ASN A 352 -14.52 -8.63 14.22
CA ASN A 352 -14.55 -8.81 12.78
C ASN A 352 -13.68 -10.01 12.36
N GLN A 353 -14.13 -10.76 11.36
CA GLN A 353 -13.45 -11.96 10.86
C GLN A 353 -12.53 -11.67 9.67
N GLU A 354 -12.72 -10.54 8.98
CA GLU A 354 -11.91 -10.17 7.83
C GLU A 354 -10.59 -9.54 8.26
N GLN A 355 -9.50 -10.20 7.87
CA GLN A 355 -8.14 -9.80 8.24
C GLN A 355 -7.83 -8.35 7.87
N ILE A 356 -8.25 -7.89 6.68
CA ILE A 356 -7.99 -6.51 6.23
C ILE A 356 -8.66 -5.46 7.12
N ILE A 357 -9.85 -5.76 7.64
CA ILE A 357 -10.58 -4.87 8.54
C ILE A 357 -9.88 -4.85 9.90
N LYS A 358 -9.46 -6.02 10.41
CA LYS A 358 -8.70 -6.12 11.66
C LYS A 358 -7.36 -5.39 11.58
N ASP A 359 -6.61 -5.57 10.51
CA ASP A 359 -5.34 -4.90 10.25
C ASP A 359 -5.55 -3.38 10.29
N THR A 360 -6.51 -2.87 9.52
CA THR A 360 -6.78 -1.43 9.44
C THR A 360 -7.27 -0.86 10.77
N ALA A 361 -8.11 -1.60 11.51
CA ALA A 361 -8.54 -1.22 12.85
C ALA A 361 -7.36 -1.19 13.83
N SER A 362 -6.45 -2.16 13.77
CA SER A 362 -5.23 -2.19 14.58
C SER A 362 -4.32 -0.99 14.28
N PHE A 363 -4.23 -0.56 13.02
CA PHE A 363 -3.50 0.65 12.64
C PHE A 363 -4.12 1.91 13.25
N CYS A 364 -5.45 2.03 13.21
CA CYS A 364 -6.15 3.13 13.88
C CYS A 364 -5.79 3.17 15.36
N ILE A 365 -5.81 2.04 16.05
CA ILE A 365 -5.51 1.96 17.49
C ILE A 365 -4.04 2.34 17.76
N GLY A 366 -3.09 1.80 16.98
CA GLY A 366 -1.67 2.09 17.12
C GLY A 366 -1.34 3.59 16.97
N HIS A 367 -1.96 4.27 16.00
CA HIS A 367 -1.82 5.72 15.85
C HIS A 367 -2.52 6.52 16.95
N LEU A 368 -3.72 6.13 17.37
CA LEU A 368 -4.48 6.85 18.38
C LEU A 368 -3.82 6.77 19.76
N TYR A 369 -3.31 5.60 20.14
CA TYR A 369 -2.61 5.36 21.41
C TYR A 369 -1.13 5.75 21.38
N ARG A 370 -0.71 6.58 20.42
CA ARG A 370 0.62 7.18 20.42
C ARG A 370 0.94 7.84 21.75
N ALA A 371 2.07 7.45 22.35
CA ALA A 371 2.54 7.93 23.66
C ALA A 371 1.51 7.77 24.80
N LYS A 372 0.51 6.89 24.63
CA LYS A 372 -0.56 6.65 25.59
C LYS A 372 -0.69 5.15 25.88
N GLU A 373 -0.85 4.81 27.15
CA GLU A 373 -1.12 3.44 27.57
C GLU A 373 -2.46 2.96 27.01
N ILE A 374 -2.49 1.73 26.47
CA ILE A 374 -3.74 1.00 26.23
C ILE A 374 -4.15 0.38 27.58
N PRO A 375 -5.23 0.84 28.25
CA PRO A 375 -5.43 0.52 29.67
C PRO A 375 -5.78 -0.94 29.97
N ASN A 376 -6.38 -1.63 29.01
CA ASN A 376 -6.74 -3.04 29.18
C ASN A 376 -5.59 -3.93 28.67
N ASP A 377 -5.00 -4.67 29.60
CA ASP A 377 -3.86 -5.54 29.37
C ASP A 377 -4.07 -6.62 28.28
N GLU A 378 -5.25 -7.23 28.25
CA GLU A 378 -5.60 -8.25 27.25
C GLU A 378 -5.66 -7.62 25.86
N ILE A 379 -6.42 -6.54 25.72
CA ILE A 379 -6.58 -5.80 24.46
C ILE A 379 -5.24 -5.27 23.98
N ARG A 380 -4.42 -4.70 24.89
CA ARG A 380 -3.09 -4.19 24.58
C ARG A 380 -2.18 -5.28 23.99
N ARG A 381 -2.09 -6.43 24.66
CA ARG A 381 -1.26 -7.55 24.19
C ARG A 381 -1.77 -8.12 22.86
N ASP A 382 -3.08 -8.22 22.68
CA ASP A 382 -3.66 -8.73 21.43
C ASP A 382 -3.35 -7.82 20.24
N ILE A 383 -3.48 -6.50 20.40
CA ILE A 383 -3.13 -5.52 19.37
C ILE A 383 -1.64 -5.57 19.05
N ILE A 384 -0.77 -5.63 20.08
CA ILE A 384 0.69 -5.68 19.87
C ILE A 384 1.08 -6.95 19.11
N ARG A 385 0.55 -8.12 19.50
CA ARG A 385 0.80 -9.38 18.78
C ARG A 385 0.34 -9.29 17.34
N HIS A 386 -0.87 -8.78 17.11
CA HIS A 386 -1.41 -8.63 15.76
C HIS A 386 -0.55 -7.71 14.89
N LEU A 387 -0.18 -6.53 15.39
CA LEU A 387 0.70 -5.60 14.66
C LEU A 387 2.06 -6.24 14.33
N LYS A 388 2.64 -7.04 15.23
CA LYS A 388 3.88 -7.77 14.96
C LYS A 388 3.71 -8.83 13.86
N LEU A 389 2.62 -9.60 13.89
CA LEU A 389 2.30 -10.57 12.84
C LEU A 389 2.12 -9.87 11.48
N VAL A 390 1.43 -8.73 11.45
CA VAL A 390 1.28 -7.93 10.23
C VAL A 390 2.63 -7.42 9.73
N ASN A 391 3.49 -6.95 10.64
CA ASN A 391 4.85 -6.51 10.31
C ASN A 391 5.73 -7.63 9.75
N PHE A 392 5.49 -8.88 10.16
CA PHE A 392 6.23 -10.06 9.68
C PHE A 392 5.70 -10.60 8.35
N ASN A 393 4.38 -10.75 8.20
CA ASN A 393 3.76 -11.49 7.10
C ASN A 393 3.41 -10.65 5.86
N HIS A 394 3.09 -9.35 6.01
CA HIS A 394 2.49 -8.57 4.93
C HIS A 394 3.47 -7.61 4.24
N LYS A 395 3.90 -7.99 3.02
CA LYS A 395 4.84 -7.21 2.19
C LYS A 395 4.41 -5.73 1.97
N ASN A 396 3.10 -5.44 1.93
CA ASN A 396 2.58 -4.11 1.55
C ASN A 396 2.15 -3.23 2.73
N THR A 397 1.99 -3.76 3.95
CA THR A 397 1.50 -2.99 5.11
C THR A 397 2.46 -3.00 6.30
N PHE A 398 3.64 -3.64 6.17
CA PHE A 398 4.63 -3.73 7.25
C PHE A 398 5.04 -2.36 7.78
N TYR A 399 5.24 -1.35 6.92
CA TYR A 399 5.67 -0.02 7.33
C TYR A 399 4.62 0.69 8.21
N LEU A 400 3.32 0.42 7.98
CA LEU A 400 2.23 0.93 8.81
C LEU A 400 2.22 0.24 10.17
N ALA A 401 2.39 -1.09 10.19
CA ALA A 401 2.48 -1.85 11.42
C ALA A 401 3.67 -1.41 12.27
N GLN A 402 4.84 -1.19 11.65
CA GLN A 402 6.03 -0.67 12.30
C GLN A 402 5.78 0.72 12.88
N ALA A 403 5.21 1.65 12.11
CA ALA A 403 4.89 2.99 12.60
C ALA A 403 3.93 2.96 13.79
N CYS A 404 2.98 2.03 13.81
CA CYS A 404 2.08 1.81 14.94
C CYS A 404 2.82 1.32 16.18
N LEU A 405 3.70 0.33 16.03
CA LEU A 405 4.53 -0.17 17.14
C LEU A 405 5.43 0.94 17.70
N ASP A 406 6.05 1.75 16.84
CA ASP A 406 6.88 2.89 17.24
C ASP A 406 6.09 3.92 18.04
N ASN A 407 4.86 4.23 17.59
CA ASN A 407 3.95 5.12 18.31
C ASN A 407 3.57 4.58 19.70
N LEU A 408 3.32 3.28 19.81
CA LEU A 408 2.97 2.62 21.07
C LEU A 408 4.15 2.57 22.05
N MET A 409 5.37 2.32 21.57
CA MET A 409 6.60 2.25 22.39
C MET A 409 6.96 3.55 23.12
N LEU A 410 6.40 4.69 22.69
CA LEU A 410 6.56 5.96 23.39
C LEU A 410 5.97 5.93 24.80
N ASN A 411 5.00 5.05 25.06
CA ASN A 411 4.50 4.76 26.41
C ASN A 411 5.24 3.58 27.05
N GLU A 412 5.56 3.70 28.33
CA GLU A 412 6.41 2.73 29.03
C GLU A 412 5.77 1.35 29.21
N VAL A 413 4.47 1.30 29.48
CA VAL A 413 3.71 0.05 29.69
C VAL A 413 3.60 -0.71 28.37
N ASN A 414 3.18 -0.02 27.31
CA ASN A 414 3.14 -0.61 25.97
C ASN A 414 4.52 -1.11 25.53
N ARG A 415 5.60 -0.34 25.78
CA ARG A 415 6.97 -0.71 25.44
C ARG A 415 7.43 -1.98 26.15
N ALA A 416 7.07 -2.15 27.42
CA ALA A 416 7.38 -3.36 28.17
C ALA A 416 6.74 -4.60 27.54
N ASP A 417 5.45 -4.54 27.18
CA ASP A 417 4.75 -5.64 26.52
C ASP A 417 5.32 -5.93 25.11
N ILE A 418 5.66 -4.88 24.33
CA ILE A 418 6.31 -5.04 23.03
C ILE A 418 7.62 -5.82 23.18
N ASN A 419 8.53 -5.37 24.04
CA ASN A 419 9.82 -6.03 24.23
C ASN A 419 9.67 -7.47 24.75
N SER A 420 8.71 -7.73 25.63
CA SER A 420 8.46 -9.08 26.14
C SER A 420 7.98 -10.04 25.05
N ILE A 421 7.17 -9.56 24.10
CA ILE A 421 6.66 -10.40 23.00
C ILE A 421 7.76 -10.67 21.96
N ASP A 422 8.72 -9.75 21.76
CA ASP A 422 9.86 -9.99 20.84
C ASP A 422 10.66 -11.22 21.28
N GLN A 423 10.94 -11.32 22.58
CA GLN A 423 11.65 -12.46 23.16
C GLN A 423 10.93 -13.80 22.95
N GLN A 424 9.60 -13.80 22.85
CA GLN A 424 8.81 -15.02 22.63
C GLN A 424 8.81 -15.44 21.15
N MET A 425 8.80 -14.48 20.22
CA MET A 425 8.86 -14.79 18.79
C MET A 425 10.25 -15.27 18.36
N ASP A 426 11.31 -14.71 18.93
CA ASP A 426 12.69 -15.13 18.68
C ASP A 426 12.97 -16.58 19.15
N GLN A 427 12.24 -17.06 20.16
CA GLN A 427 12.33 -18.44 20.66
C GLN A 427 11.56 -19.47 19.82
N ILE A 428 10.66 -19.03 18.95
CA ILE A 428 9.86 -19.90 18.06
C ILE A 428 10.55 -20.10 16.70
N LEU A 429 11.49 -19.21 16.35
CA LEU A 429 12.24 -19.19 15.08
C LEU A 429 13.69 -19.70 15.22
N GLN A 430 14.07 -20.19 16.40
CA GLN A 430 15.29 -20.98 16.69
C GLN A 430 14.87 -22.42 16.93
#